data_AF-A0A523VCH0-F1
#
_entry.id   AF-A0A523VCH0-F1
#
_cell.length_a   1.000
_cell.length_b   1.000
_cell.length_c   1.000
_cell.angle_alpha   90.00
_cell.angle_beta   90.00
_cell.angle_gamma   90.00
#
_symmetry.space_group_name_H-M   'P 1'
#
loop_
_entity.id
_entity.type
_entity.pdbx_description
1 polymer ?
#
loop_
_entity_poly.entity_id
_entity_poly.type
_entity_poly.pdbx_seq_one_letter_code
_entity_poly.pdbx_strand_id
1 'polypeptide(L)'
;MSGPGRAFADCLRRYEATRGDESGLAGKPVIAVAAAGGSGHGVISCPAGMERWIEHVRARKFDLIPVNRWGRDYKVEAISLAAQAMVGEGVS
;
A
#
# COMPACT_ATOMS: atom_id res chain seq x y z
N MET A 1 -4.34 8.51 5.05
CA MET A 1 -2.87 8.68 4.91
C MET A 1 -2.41 9.92 5.65
N SER A 2 -1.18 9.88 6.20
CA SER A 2 -0.53 11.04 6.82
C SER A 2 -0.19 12.12 5.79
N GLY A 3 0.14 13.33 6.24
CA GLY A 3 0.53 14.45 5.34
C GLY A 3 1.65 14.09 4.36
N PRO A 4 2.82 13.62 4.83
CA PRO A 4 3.93 13.23 3.95
C PRO A 4 3.58 12.07 3.01
N GLY A 5 2.91 11.03 3.53
CA GLY A 5 2.48 9.90 2.70
C GLY A 5 1.49 10.31 1.60
N ARG A 6 0.60 11.25 1.91
CA ARG A 6 -0.34 11.80 0.92
C ARG A 6 0.36 12.66 -0.11
N ALA A 7 1.28 13.54 0.28
CA ALA A 7 2.04 14.36 -0.65
C ALA A 7 2.84 13.51 -1.64
N PHE A 8 3.50 12.45 -1.17
CA PHE A 8 4.18 11.48 -2.03
C PHE A 8 3.23 10.79 -3.00
N ALA A 9 2.13 10.23 -2.49
CA ALA A 9 1.16 9.52 -3.32
C ALA A 9 0.50 10.42 -4.36
N ASP A 10 0.17 11.67 -4.00
CA ASP A 10 -0.38 12.66 -4.94
C ASP A 10 0.62 13.03 -6.03
N CYS A 11 1.91 13.14 -5.68
CA CYS A 11 2.98 13.37 -6.64
C CYS A 11 3.11 12.20 -7.63
N LEU A 12 3.24 10.98 -7.11
CA LEU A 12 3.35 9.77 -7.92
C LEU A 12 2.11 9.55 -8.80
N ARG A 13 0.91 9.81 -8.24
CA ARG A 13 -0.35 9.78 -8.99
C ARG A 13 -0.34 10.74 -10.17
N ARG A 14 0.19 11.96 -10.03
CA ARG A 14 0.27 12.94 -11.14
C ARG A 14 1.17 12.46 -12.27
N TYR A 15 2.25 11.73 -11.96
CA TYR A 15 3.16 11.22 -12.98
C TYR A 15 2.61 9.99 -13.71
N GLU A 16 1.87 9.12 -13.02
CA GLU A 16 1.48 7.82 -13.56
C GLU A 16 0.01 7.76 -14.03
N ALA A 17 -0.90 8.60 -13.50
CA ALA A 17 -2.33 8.50 -13.82
C ALA A 17 -2.65 8.76 -15.30
N THR A 18 -1.92 9.66 -15.96
CA THR A 18 -2.14 9.99 -17.38
C THR A 18 -1.51 8.99 -18.34
N ARG A 19 -0.66 8.08 -17.84
CA ARG A 19 0.09 7.13 -18.67
C ARG A 19 -0.69 5.88 -19.07
N GLY A 20 -1.94 5.73 -18.63
CA GLY A 20 -2.72 4.58 -19.10
C GLY A 20 -2.12 3.26 -18.60
N ASP A 21 -2.01 2.33 -19.53
CA ASP A 21 -1.32 1.05 -19.38
C ASP A 21 0.21 1.17 -19.55
N GLU A 22 0.71 2.31 -20.04
CA GLU A 22 2.14 2.62 -20.09
C GLU A 22 2.69 3.11 -18.74
N SER A 23 1.82 3.22 -17.72
CA SER A 23 2.22 3.51 -16.35
C SER A 23 3.25 2.49 -15.87
N GLY A 24 4.34 2.98 -15.28
CA GLY A 24 5.34 2.13 -14.66
C GLY A 24 4.82 1.36 -13.46
N LEU A 25 3.59 1.64 -13.00
CA LEU A 25 2.91 0.96 -11.91
C LEU A 25 1.78 0.03 -12.37
N ALA A 26 1.39 0.07 -13.66
CA ALA A 26 0.30 -0.75 -14.18
C ALA A 26 0.58 -2.24 -13.93
N GLY A 27 -0.38 -2.92 -13.29
CA GLY A 27 -0.31 -4.36 -12.96
C GLY A 27 0.73 -4.74 -11.90
N LYS A 28 1.60 -3.83 -11.47
CA LYS A 28 2.64 -4.14 -10.48
C LYS A 28 1.99 -4.42 -9.12
N PRO A 29 2.38 -5.52 -8.45
CA PRO A 29 1.85 -5.81 -7.13
C PRO A 29 2.35 -4.78 -6.10
N VAL A 30 1.45 -4.34 -5.24
CA VAL A 30 1.72 -3.36 -4.18
C VAL A 30 1.16 -3.86 -2.85
N ILE A 31 2.00 -3.82 -1.81
CA ILE A 31 1.59 -3.97 -0.41
C ILE A 31 1.48 -2.58 0.20
N ALA A 32 0.32 -2.23 0.76
CA ALA A 32 0.17 -0.97 1.50
C ALA A 32 0.12 -1.23 3.01
N VAL A 33 1.03 -0.60 3.76
CA VAL A 33 1.13 -0.76 5.21
C VAL A 33 0.66 0.51 5.92
N ALA A 34 -0.39 0.39 6.74
CA ALA A 34 -0.96 1.51 7.48
C ALA A 34 -0.60 1.45 8.97
N ALA A 35 0.51 2.08 9.36
CA ALA A 35 0.90 2.15 10.78
C ALA A 35 0.17 3.30 11.51
N ALA A 36 -0.69 2.96 12.46
CA ALA A 36 -1.39 3.91 13.33
C ALA A 36 -0.80 3.89 14.75
N GLY A 37 -0.28 5.03 15.22
CA GLY A 37 0.34 5.15 16.55
C GLY A 37 -0.66 5.33 17.72
N GLY A 38 -1.88 5.82 17.45
CA GLY A 38 -2.86 6.21 18.48
C GLY A 38 -3.83 5.11 18.93
N SER A 39 -5.10 5.48 19.14
CA SER A 39 -6.20 4.60 19.60
C SER A 39 -6.63 3.49 18.62
N GLY A 40 -5.95 3.36 17.48
CA GLY A 40 -6.33 2.43 16.42
C GLY A 40 -7.42 2.93 15.47
N HIS A 41 -8.03 4.12 15.68
CA HIS A 41 -9.05 4.64 14.75
C HIS A 41 -8.54 4.86 13.31
N GLY A 42 -7.25 5.14 13.14
CA GLY A 42 -6.62 5.27 11.82
C GLY A 42 -6.39 3.95 11.08
N VAL A 43 -6.58 2.81 11.74
CA VAL A 43 -6.35 1.45 11.20
C VAL A 43 -7.39 1.10 10.13
N ILE A 44 -8.58 1.70 10.17
CA ILE A 44 -9.67 1.44 9.20
C ILE A 44 -9.63 2.45 8.04
N SER A 45 -9.49 3.74 8.33
CA SER A 45 -9.63 4.79 7.30
C SER A 45 -8.36 5.02 6.48
N CYS A 46 -7.17 4.74 7.03
CA CYS A 46 -5.92 4.93 6.30
C CYS A 46 -5.73 3.92 5.14
N PRO A 47 -6.00 2.62 5.31
CA PRO A 47 -5.95 1.64 4.21
C PRO A 47 -6.87 1.98 3.04
N ALA A 48 -8.10 2.43 3.32
CA ALA A 48 -9.07 2.77 2.26
C ALA A 48 -8.57 3.88 1.31
N GLY A 49 -7.80 4.84 1.83
CA GLY A 49 -7.17 5.87 0.99
C GLY A 49 -6.04 5.32 0.11
N MET A 50 -5.27 4.36 0.63
CA MET A 50 -4.18 3.71 -0.12
C MET A 50 -4.74 2.76 -1.19
N GLU A 51 -5.82 2.04 -0.88
CA GLU A 51 -6.53 1.19 -1.84
C GLU A 51 -7.00 1.97 -3.08
N ARG A 52 -7.73 3.07 -2.87
CA ARG A 52 -8.17 3.94 -3.98
C ARG A 52 -7.00 4.50 -4.78
N TRP A 53 -5.88 4.79 -4.11
CA TRP A 53 -4.69 5.27 -4.79
C TRP A 53 -4.08 4.18 -5.68
N ILE A 54 -3.96 2.94 -5.19
CA ILE A 54 -3.49 1.77 -5.95
C ILE A 54 -4.34 1.57 -7.21
N GLU A 55 -5.67 1.60 -7.06
CA GLU A 55 -6.61 1.48 -8.17
C GLU A 55 -6.42 2.61 -9.20
N HIS A 56 -6.27 3.85 -8.73
CA HIS A 56 -6.11 5.01 -9.60
C HIS A 56 -4.83 4.97 -10.43
N VAL A 57 -3.74 4.41 -9.89
CA VAL A 57 -2.47 4.24 -10.63
C VAL A 57 -2.40 2.91 -11.39
N ARG A 58 -3.52 2.15 -11.43
CA ARG A 58 -3.66 0.84 -12.07
C ARG A 58 -2.70 -0.24 -11.53
N ALA A 59 -2.20 -0.07 -10.31
CA ALA A 59 -1.40 -1.10 -9.67
C ALA A 59 -2.28 -2.26 -9.19
N ARG A 60 -1.68 -3.43 -9.00
CA ARG A 60 -2.36 -4.61 -8.44
C ARG A 60 -2.23 -4.56 -6.92
N LYS A 61 -3.36 -4.46 -6.22
CA LYS A 61 -3.38 -4.60 -4.76
C LYS A 61 -3.01 -6.03 -4.38
N PHE A 62 -1.83 -6.21 -3.79
CA PHE A 62 -1.39 -7.50 -3.26
C PHE A 62 -1.93 -7.69 -1.84
N ASP A 63 -1.68 -6.71 -0.96
CA ASP A 63 -2.17 -6.75 0.43
C ASP A 63 -2.32 -5.33 1.03
N LEU A 64 -3.18 -5.22 2.03
CA LEU A 64 -3.38 -4.02 2.86
C LEU A 64 -3.21 -4.41 4.33
N ILE A 65 -2.09 -4.01 4.93
CA ILE A 65 -1.70 -4.44 6.28
C ILE A 65 -1.79 -3.26 7.24
N PRO A 66 -2.88 -3.13 8.03
CA PRO A 66 -2.96 -2.08 9.02
C PRO A 66 -2.27 -2.52 10.31
N VAL A 67 -1.39 -1.68 10.84
CA VAL A 67 -0.57 -1.94 12.04
C VAL A 67 -0.96 -0.97 13.15
N ASN A 68 -1.20 -1.50 14.35
CA ASN A 68 -1.39 -0.71 15.57
C ASN A 68 -0.43 -1.21 16.65
N ARG A 69 -0.39 -0.54 17.81
CA ARG A 69 0.53 -0.89 18.89
C ARG A 69 0.37 -2.33 19.42
N TRP A 70 -0.84 -2.88 19.40
CA TRP A 70 -1.11 -4.23 19.92
C TRP A 70 -0.74 -5.33 18.93
N GLY A 71 -0.83 -5.04 17.63
CA GLY A 71 -0.52 -5.98 16.57
C GLY A 71 0.87 -5.84 15.98
N ARG A 72 1.71 -4.96 16.52
CA ARG A 72 3.00 -4.60 15.94
C ARG A 72 3.87 -5.84 15.70
N ASP A 73 4.04 -6.67 16.71
CA ASP A 73 5.05 -7.73 16.69
C ASP A 73 4.73 -8.80 15.65
N TYR A 74 3.49 -9.29 15.63
CA TYR A 74 3.10 -10.31 14.63
C TYR A 74 2.87 -9.71 13.23
N LYS A 75 2.56 -8.41 13.10
CA LYS A 75 2.35 -7.79 11.78
C LYS A 75 3.65 -7.46 11.07
N VAL A 76 4.75 -7.22 11.78
CA VAL A 76 6.07 -7.08 11.16
C VAL A 76 6.47 -8.37 10.45
N GLU A 77 6.23 -9.52 11.10
CA GLU A 77 6.43 -10.83 10.48
C GLU A 77 5.51 -11.02 9.26
N ALA A 78 4.22 -10.70 9.41
CA ALA A 78 3.26 -10.79 8.31
C ALA A 78 3.66 -9.92 7.09
N ILE A 79 4.20 -8.71 7.30
CA ILE A 79 4.70 -7.85 6.22
C ILE A 79 5.86 -8.53 5.48
N SER A 80 6.77 -9.17 6.22
CA SER A 80 7.93 -9.84 5.62
C SER A 80 7.50 -11.05 4.78
N LEU A 81 6.59 -11.87 5.30
CA LEU A 81 6.01 -13.00 4.57
C LEU A 81 5.23 -12.55 3.33
N ALA A 82 4.42 -11.48 3.45
CA ALA A 82 3.70 -10.92 2.32
C ALA A 82 4.65 -10.42 1.23
N ALA A 83 5.74 -9.74 1.60
CA ALA A 83 6.75 -9.29 0.66
C ALA A 83 7.45 -10.47 -0.06
N GLN A 84 7.78 -11.54 0.68
CA GLN A 84 8.36 -12.76 0.09
C GLN A 84 7.39 -13.43 -0.89
N ALA A 85 6.12 -13.58 -0.53
CA ALA A 85 5.09 -14.13 -1.40
C ALA A 85 4.91 -13.28 -2.67
N MET A 86 4.88 -11.95 -2.52
CA MET A 86 4.74 -11.01 -3.63
C MET A 86 5.89 -11.11 -4.63
N VAL A 87 7.13 -11.26 -4.14
CA VAL A 87 8.30 -11.47 -5.02
C VAL A 87 8.24 -12.86 -5.67
N GLY A 88 7.81 -13.89 -4.94
CA GLY A 88 7.67 -15.25 -5.43
C GLY A 88 6.66 -15.38 -6.58
N GLU A 89 5.55 -14.65 -6.55
CA GLU A 89 4.58 -14.60 -7.66
C GLU A 89 5.17 -14.03 -8.97
N GLY A 90 6.21 -13.19 -8.89
CA GLY A 90 6.84 -12.60 -10.08
C GLY A 90 7.82 -13.52 -10.80
N VAL A 91 8.06 -14.72 -10.27
CA VAL A 91 9.05 -15.70 -10.75
C VAL A 91 8.38 -16.97 -11.33
N SER A 92 7.04 -17.04 -11.36
CA SER A 92 6.27 -18.15 -11.97
C SER A 92 5.75 -17.79 -13.36
#